data_AF-A0A4P5T8E2-F1
#
_entry.id   AF-A0A4P5T8E2-F1
#
_cell.length_a   1.000
_cell.length_b   1.000
_cell.length_c   1.000
_cell.angle_alpha   90.00
_cell.angle_beta   90.00
_cell.angle_gamma   90.00
#
_symmetry.space_group_name_H-M   'P 1'
#
loop_
_entity.id
_entity.type
_entity.pdbx_description
1 polymer ?
#
loop_
_entity_poly.entity_id
_entity_poly.type
_entity_poly.pdbx_seq_one_letter_code
_entity_poly.pdbx_strand_id
1 'polypeptide(L)'
;MKNYIFPLFLFLGISILSCDNDSAIREKAAQTLPKTSPQTNTNQMPVSGALAGVQHYICPNNCQGSGGEAQGNCPVCGTAYLHNQAFHANDAQNQATPPPTPTPNPATPTEPAQNAAGVWHYTCAKGCAGGAGTATACSSCGGMLAHNAAYHN
;
A
#
# COMPACT_ATOMS: atom_id res chain seq x y z
N MET A 1 -33.45 64.74 -6.14
CA MET A 1 -32.17 64.23 -6.69
C MET A 1 -32.49 62.81 -7.17
N LYS A 2 -32.86 62.54 -8.45
CA LYS A 2 -31.96 62.35 -9.62
C LYS A 2 -30.81 61.41 -9.20
N ASN A 3 -30.78 60.12 -9.57
CA ASN A 3 -30.68 59.60 -10.94
C ASN A 3 -31.22 58.16 -11.12
N TYR A 4 -31.80 57.91 -12.29
CA TYR A 4 -32.13 56.61 -12.87
C TYR A 4 -30.92 56.08 -13.66
N ILE A 5 -30.53 54.83 -13.46
CA ILE A 5 -29.69 54.08 -14.42
C ILE A 5 -30.54 52.94 -14.96
N PHE A 6 -30.77 53.03 -16.28
CA PHE A 6 -31.58 52.17 -17.11
C PHE A 6 -30.85 50.84 -17.39
N PRO A 7 -31.59 49.73 -17.57
CA PRO A 7 -31.08 48.37 -17.65
C PRO A 7 -30.50 48.08 -19.03
N LEU A 8 -29.40 47.33 -19.08
CA LEU A 8 -28.75 46.88 -20.30
C LEU A 8 -28.64 45.34 -20.26
N PHE A 9 -29.15 44.72 -21.32
CA PHE A 9 -29.06 43.31 -21.69
C PHE A 9 -30.03 42.29 -21.06
N LEU A 10 -31.28 42.43 -21.49
CA LEU A 10 -32.08 41.31 -22.01
C LEU A 10 -31.43 40.79 -23.31
N PHE A 11 -30.80 39.62 -23.29
CA PHE A 11 -30.79 38.59 -24.34
C PHE A 11 -30.19 37.32 -23.69
N LEU A 12 -31.02 36.36 -23.26
CA LEU A 12 -31.57 35.28 -24.09
C LEU A 12 -30.63 34.06 -24.13
N GLY A 13 -31.12 32.94 -23.59
CA GLY A 13 -30.59 31.58 -23.79
C GLY A 13 -30.00 31.00 -22.50
N ILE A 14 -30.76 30.24 -21.68
CA ILE A 14 -31.10 28.83 -21.90
C ILE A 14 -29.79 28.05 -22.18
N SER A 15 -29.24 27.32 -21.21
CA SER A 15 -29.73 25.97 -20.91
C SER A 15 -29.52 25.55 -19.45
N ILE A 16 -30.65 25.34 -18.79
CA ILE A 16 -30.91 24.25 -17.87
C ILE A 16 -30.22 22.94 -18.30
N LEU A 17 -29.40 22.34 -17.43
CA LEU A 17 -29.22 20.89 -17.37
C LEU A 17 -28.84 20.47 -15.95
N SER A 18 -29.77 20.67 -15.02
CA SER A 18 -29.79 19.93 -13.76
C SER A 18 -30.75 18.74 -13.90
N CYS A 19 -30.19 17.56 -13.63
CA CYS A 19 -30.82 16.32 -13.17
C CYS A 19 -31.83 15.61 -14.09
N ASP A 20 -31.44 14.42 -14.56
CA ASP A 20 -32.19 13.20 -14.22
C ASP A 20 -31.21 12.02 -14.21
N ASN A 21 -30.84 11.55 -13.01
CA ASN A 21 -30.19 10.26 -12.84
C ASN A 21 -31.30 9.21 -12.95
N ASP A 22 -31.61 8.82 -14.19
CA ASP A 22 -32.57 7.75 -14.48
C ASP A 22 -32.05 6.43 -13.87
N SER A 23 -32.55 6.11 -12.68
CA SER A 23 -32.30 4.85 -11.99
C SER A 23 -33.34 3.80 -12.35
N ALA A 24 -34.14 4.01 -13.41
CA ALA A 24 -35.27 3.15 -13.76
C ALA A 24 -34.96 2.13 -14.89
N ILE A 25 -33.74 2.11 -15.46
CA ILE A 25 -33.33 1.13 -16.49
C ILE A 25 -32.36 0.06 -15.94
N ARG A 26 -32.43 -0.27 -14.64
CA ARG A 26 -31.65 -1.39 -14.07
C ARG A 26 -32.48 -2.62 -13.68
N GLU A 27 -33.81 -2.56 -13.78
CA GLU A 27 -34.67 -3.65 -13.28
C GLU A 27 -35.15 -4.65 -14.36
N LYS A 28 -34.97 -4.36 -15.66
CA LYS A 28 -35.39 -5.27 -16.75
C LYS A 28 -34.31 -6.18 -17.35
N ALA A 29 -33.10 -6.21 -16.79
CA ALA A 29 -32.03 -7.14 -17.22
C ALA A 29 -31.81 -8.33 -16.25
N ALA A 30 -32.64 -8.46 -15.19
CA ALA A 30 -32.51 -9.51 -14.18
C ALA A 30 -33.34 -10.79 -14.45
N GLN A 31 -33.78 -11.04 -15.69
CA GLN A 31 -34.68 -12.17 -16.00
C GLN A 31 -34.34 -12.99 -17.25
N THR A 32 -33.06 -13.11 -17.62
CA THR A 32 -32.61 -14.21 -18.50
C THR A 32 -31.32 -14.84 -17.99
N LEU A 33 -31.40 -15.40 -16.78
CA LEU A 33 -30.47 -16.42 -16.31
C LEU A 33 -30.69 -17.72 -17.10
N PRO A 34 -29.68 -18.28 -17.80
CA PRO A 34 -29.56 -19.72 -17.90
C PRO A 34 -28.93 -20.26 -16.60
N LYS A 35 -29.71 -21.12 -15.97
CA LYS A 35 -29.43 -22.00 -14.84
C LYS A 35 -28.02 -22.63 -14.92
N THR A 36 -27.22 -22.39 -13.89
CA THR A 36 -25.95 -23.08 -13.63
C THR A 36 -26.18 -24.60 -13.50
N SER A 37 -25.43 -25.38 -14.27
CA SER A 37 -25.23 -26.82 -14.07
C SER A 37 -23.79 -27.03 -13.58
N PRO A 38 -23.52 -27.95 -12.63
CA PRO A 38 -22.16 -28.25 -12.22
C PRO A 38 -21.49 -29.14 -13.28
N GLN A 39 -20.60 -28.56 -14.08
CA GLN A 39 -19.71 -29.36 -14.93
C GLN A 39 -18.27 -29.25 -14.44
N THR A 40 -17.89 -30.27 -13.69
CA THR A 40 -16.53 -30.70 -13.42
C THR A 40 -15.84 -31.05 -14.74
N ASN A 41 -14.73 -30.39 -15.07
CA ASN A 41 -13.69 -31.03 -15.86
C ASN A 41 -12.32 -30.43 -15.54
N THR A 42 -11.47 -31.32 -15.05
CA THR A 42 -10.10 -31.16 -14.61
C THR A 42 -9.18 -30.88 -15.80
N ASN A 43 -8.51 -29.74 -15.78
CA ASN A 43 -7.12 -29.61 -16.21
C ASN A 43 -6.49 -28.50 -15.35
N GLN A 44 -6.00 -28.93 -14.18
CA GLN A 44 -5.28 -28.10 -13.23
C GLN A 44 -3.81 -27.99 -13.65
N MET A 45 -3.30 -26.75 -13.75
CA MET A 45 -1.94 -26.39 -13.32
C MET A 45 -1.77 -24.85 -13.25
N PRO A 46 -0.84 -24.34 -12.45
CA PRO A 46 -0.79 -24.38 -11.00
C PRO A 46 -1.45 -23.10 -10.42
N VAL A 47 -2.32 -23.30 -9.45
CA VAL A 47 -2.88 -22.23 -8.63
C VAL A 47 -1.85 -21.80 -7.58
N SER A 48 -1.29 -20.61 -7.75
CA SER A 48 -0.87 -19.73 -6.66
C SER A 48 -1.93 -18.62 -6.64
N GLY A 49 -2.90 -18.55 -5.75
CA GLY A 49 -2.86 -18.84 -4.32
C GLY A 49 -3.39 -17.60 -3.62
N ALA A 50 -4.68 -17.30 -3.79
CA ALA A 50 -5.43 -16.35 -2.99
C ALA A 50 -6.90 -16.80 -2.91
N LEU A 51 -7.49 -16.70 -1.73
CA LEU A 51 -8.82 -17.21 -1.43
C LEU A 51 -9.90 -16.57 -2.33
N ALA A 52 -10.57 -17.41 -3.12
CA ALA A 52 -11.91 -17.28 -3.71
C ALA A 52 -12.41 -15.86 -4.09
N GLY A 53 -12.11 -15.45 -5.33
CA GLY A 53 -13.18 -14.98 -6.24
C GLY A 53 -13.01 -13.62 -6.91
N VAL A 54 -12.07 -12.77 -6.47
CA VAL A 54 -11.89 -11.42 -7.03
C VAL A 54 -10.42 -11.22 -7.40
N GLN A 55 -10.11 -11.12 -8.69
CA GLN A 55 -8.76 -10.84 -9.17
C GLN A 55 -8.38 -9.38 -8.90
N HIS A 56 -7.15 -9.11 -8.50
CA HIS A 56 -6.64 -7.74 -8.28
C HIS A 56 -6.58 -6.92 -9.58
N TYR A 57 -6.27 -7.57 -10.69
CA TYR A 57 -6.30 -7.01 -12.03
C TYR A 57 -7.28 -7.79 -12.91
N ILE A 58 -8.13 -7.08 -13.67
CA ILE A 58 -9.19 -7.67 -14.48
C ILE A 58 -9.12 -7.21 -15.93
N CYS A 59 -9.47 -8.10 -16.87
CA CYS A 59 -9.63 -7.76 -18.28
C CYS A 59 -10.94 -7.00 -18.51
N PRO A 60 -10.92 -5.79 -19.09
CA PRO A 60 -12.15 -5.04 -19.38
C PRO A 60 -13.07 -5.74 -20.38
N ASN A 61 -12.54 -6.66 -21.18
CA ASN A 61 -13.31 -7.44 -22.16
C ASN A 61 -13.90 -8.73 -21.59
N ASN A 62 -13.79 -8.97 -20.28
CA ASN A 62 -14.30 -10.16 -19.60
C ASN A 62 -13.88 -11.49 -20.25
N CYS A 63 -12.66 -11.54 -20.79
CA CYS A 63 -12.13 -12.77 -21.40
C CYS A 63 -12.07 -13.89 -20.35
N GLN A 64 -12.59 -15.07 -20.70
CA GLN A 64 -12.62 -16.21 -19.79
C GLN A 64 -11.20 -16.57 -19.31
N GLY A 65 -11.05 -16.74 -17.99
CA GLY A 65 -9.77 -17.11 -17.37
C GLY A 65 -8.71 -16.01 -17.38
N SER A 66 -9.11 -14.76 -17.63
CA SER A 66 -8.22 -13.60 -17.67
C SER A 66 -8.24 -12.81 -16.35
N GLY A 67 -7.21 -12.00 -16.12
CA GLY A 67 -6.95 -11.29 -14.85
C GLY A 67 -5.83 -11.93 -14.03
N GLY A 68 -5.46 -11.33 -12.90
CA GLY A 68 -4.35 -11.81 -12.08
C GLY A 68 -3.97 -10.88 -10.93
N GLU A 69 -2.91 -11.26 -10.21
CA GLU A 69 -2.34 -10.47 -9.10
C GLU A 69 -1.42 -9.33 -9.59
N ALA A 70 -1.08 -9.32 -10.87
CA ALA A 70 -0.12 -8.39 -11.46
C ALA A 70 -0.71 -7.60 -12.63
N GLN A 71 -0.14 -6.42 -12.83
CA GLN A 71 -0.34 -5.61 -14.03
C GLN A 71 0.16 -6.37 -15.26
N GLY A 72 -0.42 -6.09 -16.42
CA GLY A 72 0.00 -6.70 -17.67
C GLY A 72 -1.09 -6.61 -18.72
N ASN A 73 -0.91 -7.37 -19.80
CA ASN A 73 -1.88 -7.47 -20.88
C ASN A 73 -2.60 -8.81 -20.81
N CYS A 74 -3.90 -8.79 -21.12
CA CYS A 74 -4.71 -9.98 -21.27
C CYS A 74 -4.14 -10.88 -22.37
N PRO A 75 -3.81 -12.15 -22.10
CA PRO A 75 -3.27 -13.05 -23.12
C PRO A 75 -4.29 -13.44 -24.20
N VAL A 76 -5.58 -13.21 -23.94
CA VAL A 76 -6.67 -13.53 -24.89
C VAL A 76 -6.88 -12.41 -25.92
N CYS A 77 -6.81 -11.14 -25.50
CA CYS A 77 -7.17 -10.01 -26.35
C CYS A 77 -6.09 -8.91 -26.44
N GLY A 78 -4.96 -9.07 -25.76
CA GLY A 78 -3.84 -8.13 -25.74
C GLY A 78 -4.09 -6.82 -24.99
N THR A 79 -5.31 -6.55 -24.51
CA THR A 79 -5.65 -5.33 -23.78
C THR A 79 -5.02 -5.30 -22.40
N ALA A 80 -4.53 -4.14 -21.96
CA ALA A 80 -4.00 -3.96 -20.62
C ALA A 80 -5.08 -4.26 -19.55
N TYR A 81 -4.67 -4.90 -18.46
CA TYR A 81 -5.54 -5.11 -17.32
C TYR A 81 -5.83 -3.80 -16.60
N LEU A 82 -7.05 -3.71 -16.07
CA LEU A 82 -7.46 -2.64 -15.17
C LEU A 82 -7.32 -3.11 -13.73
N HIS A 83 -6.99 -2.16 -12.86
CA HIS A 83 -7.01 -2.38 -11.41
C HIS A 83 -8.44 -2.59 -10.94
N ASN A 84 -8.68 -3.65 -10.18
CA ASN A 84 -9.99 -3.99 -9.65
C ASN A 84 -10.17 -3.43 -8.25
N GLN A 85 -10.89 -2.31 -8.15
CA GLN A 85 -11.14 -1.64 -6.87
C GLN A 85 -11.85 -2.55 -5.84
N ALA A 86 -12.64 -3.52 -6.29
CA ALA A 86 -13.35 -4.45 -5.40
C ALA A 86 -12.41 -5.42 -4.67
N PHE A 87 -11.17 -5.60 -5.15
CA PHE A 87 -10.16 -6.41 -4.48
C PHE A 87 -9.88 -5.86 -3.06
N HIS A 88 -9.71 -4.55 -2.95
CA HIS A 88 -9.40 -3.88 -1.68
C HIS A 88 -10.59 -3.75 -0.73
N ALA A 89 -11.83 -3.94 -1.20
CA ALA A 89 -12.99 -3.99 -0.33
C ALA A 89 -12.97 -5.23 0.60
N ASN A 90 -12.26 -6.29 0.19
CA ASN A 90 -12.14 -7.53 0.96
C ASN A 90 -10.93 -7.54 1.91
N ASP A 91 -10.00 -6.59 1.78
CA ASP A 91 -8.83 -6.50 2.65
C ASP A 91 -9.22 -6.24 4.12
N ALA A 92 -10.34 -5.56 4.35
CA ALA A 92 -10.88 -5.30 5.69
C ALA A 92 -11.37 -6.58 6.41
N GLN A 93 -11.73 -7.64 5.67
CA GLN A 93 -12.17 -8.92 6.25
C GLN A 93 -11.00 -9.87 6.54
N ASN A 94 -9.82 -9.61 5.96
CA ASN A 94 -8.59 -10.39 6.19
C ASN A 94 -7.63 -9.72 7.18
N GLN A 95 -8.03 -8.62 7.83
CA GLN A 95 -7.27 -8.10 8.96
C GLN A 95 -7.39 -9.09 10.12
N ALA A 96 -6.29 -9.81 10.35
CA ALA A 96 -6.03 -10.51 11.59
C ALA A 96 -6.38 -9.60 12.78
N THR A 97 -6.87 -10.23 13.84
CA THR A 97 -7.03 -9.67 15.18
C THR A 97 -6.00 -8.57 15.48
N PRO A 98 -6.39 -7.44 16.10
CA PRO A 98 -5.46 -6.38 16.44
C PRO A 98 -4.24 -6.97 17.15
N PRO A 99 -3.01 -6.51 16.83
CA PRO A 99 -1.82 -7.01 17.49
C PRO A 99 -2.01 -6.85 19.01
N PRO A 100 -1.56 -7.83 19.81
CA PRO A 100 -1.61 -7.69 21.27
C PRO A 100 -0.93 -6.38 21.66
N THR A 101 -1.52 -5.66 22.62
CA THR A 101 -0.92 -4.48 23.22
C THR A 101 0.55 -4.76 23.52
N PRO A 102 1.51 -3.94 23.03
CA PRO A 102 2.92 -4.18 23.29
C PRO A 102 3.13 -4.18 24.80
N THR A 103 3.50 -5.34 25.34
CA THR A 103 4.05 -5.42 26.69
C THR A 103 5.36 -4.60 26.67
N PRO A 104 5.64 -3.73 27.66
CA PRO A 104 6.91 -3.04 27.71
C PRO A 104 8.02 -4.07 27.64
N ASN A 105 8.83 -4.03 26.59
CA ASN A 105 9.99 -4.89 26.49
C ASN A 105 10.88 -4.57 27.71
N PRO A 106 11.42 -5.58 28.42
CA PRO A 106 12.41 -5.31 29.46
C PRO A 106 13.46 -4.38 28.90
N ALA A 107 13.80 -3.32 29.64
CA ALA A 107 14.84 -2.39 29.23
C ALA A 107 16.11 -3.20 28.93
N THR A 108 16.56 -3.17 27.67
CA THR A 108 17.81 -3.81 27.28
C THR A 108 18.90 -3.27 28.21
N PRO A 109 19.69 -4.12 28.86
CA PRO A 109 20.81 -3.67 29.66
C PRO A 109 21.69 -2.73 28.84
N THR A 110 21.98 -1.54 29.37
CA THR A 110 22.90 -0.62 28.70
C THR A 110 24.25 -1.29 28.58
N GLU A 111 24.71 -1.45 27.34
CA GLU A 111 26.01 -2.05 27.07
C GLU A 111 27.13 -1.17 27.65
N PRO A 112 28.08 -1.73 28.41
CA PRO A 112 29.20 -0.97 28.98
C PRO A 112 30.03 -0.27 27.91
N ALA A 113 30.70 0.82 28.28
CA ALA A 113 31.58 1.51 27.34
C ALA A 113 32.87 0.72 27.05
N GLN A 114 33.30 -0.09 28.01
CA GLN A 114 34.45 -1.00 27.90
C GLN A 114 34.04 -2.42 28.29
N ASN A 115 34.58 -3.42 27.61
CA ASN A 115 34.41 -4.80 28.01
C ASN A 115 35.30 -5.13 29.22
N ALA A 116 35.19 -6.35 29.77
CA ALA A 116 35.94 -6.77 30.95
C ALA A 116 37.48 -6.75 30.76
N ALA A 117 37.96 -6.77 29.51
CA ALA A 117 39.38 -6.64 29.16
C ALA A 117 39.83 -5.16 29.00
N GLY A 118 38.93 -4.20 29.21
CA GLY A 118 39.21 -2.76 29.05
C GLY A 118 39.18 -2.27 27.60
N VAL A 119 38.72 -3.08 26.65
CA VAL A 119 38.58 -2.67 25.24
C VAL A 119 37.35 -1.78 25.10
N TRP A 120 37.50 -0.63 24.43
CA TRP A 120 36.40 0.31 24.18
C TRP A 120 35.50 -0.14 23.02
N HIS A 121 34.19 0.09 23.15
CA HIS A 121 33.21 -0.19 22.09
C HIS A 121 33.38 0.75 20.89
N TYR A 122 33.62 2.04 21.14
CA TYR A 122 33.91 3.03 20.10
C TYR A 122 35.28 3.68 20.33
N THR A 123 36.11 3.76 19.28
CA THR A 123 37.50 4.22 19.33
C THR A 123 37.80 5.27 18.27
N CYS A 124 38.83 6.08 18.50
CA CYS A 124 39.23 7.12 17.55
C CYS A 124 40.09 6.53 16.43
N ALA A 125 39.67 6.68 15.17
CA ALA A 125 40.44 6.24 14.00
C ALA A 125 41.81 6.94 13.85
N LYS A 126 42.01 8.08 14.52
CA LYS A 126 43.29 8.80 14.55
C LYS A 126 44.23 8.33 15.69
N GLY A 127 43.84 7.30 16.45
CA GLY A 127 44.66 6.73 17.52
C GLY A 127 44.72 7.60 18.78
N CYS A 128 43.75 8.50 19.00
CA CYS A 128 43.64 9.21 20.27
C CYS A 128 43.36 8.24 21.41
N ALA A 129 43.90 8.54 22.60
CA ALA A 129 43.64 7.74 23.80
C ALA A 129 42.16 7.82 24.22
N GLY A 130 41.63 6.70 24.72
CA GLY A 130 40.25 6.60 25.19
C GLY A 130 39.25 6.14 24.14
N GLY A 131 37.96 6.29 24.46
CA GLY A 131 36.83 5.84 23.64
C GLY A 131 35.49 6.19 24.28
N ALA A 132 34.42 5.58 23.78
CA ALA A 132 33.08 5.73 24.35
C ALA A 132 32.25 4.45 24.16
N GLY A 133 31.11 4.38 24.86
CA GLY A 133 30.10 3.34 24.64
C GLY A 133 29.19 3.60 23.44
N THR A 134 29.31 4.76 22.80
CA THR A 134 28.45 5.20 21.69
C THR A 134 29.24 5.96 20.64
N ALA A 135 28.70 6.03 19.42
CA ALA A 135 29.26 6.79 18.30
C ALA A 135 29.13 8.32 18.52
N THR A 136 30.02 8.87 19.35
CA THR A 136 30.09 10.30 19.68
C THR A 136 31.42 10.89 19.21
N ALA A 137 31.57 12.22 19.30
CA ALA A 137 32.83 12.88 18.93
C ALA A 137 33.94 12.55 19.94
N CYS A 138 35.14 12.26 19.43
CA CYS A 138 36.34 12.07 20.22
C CYS A 138 36.67 13.36 20.99
N SER A 139 36.83 13.26 22.30
CA SER A 139 37.15 14.41 23.16
C SER A 139 38.49 15.06 22.84
N SER A 140 39.42 14.33 22.23
CA SER A 140 40.76 14.85 21.91
C SER A 140 40.85 15.56 20.55
N CYS A 141 40.16 15.05 19.52
CA CYS A 141 40.32 15.55 18.15
C CYS A 141 39.01 15.95 17.46
N GLY A 142 37.87 15.79 18.12
CA GLY A 142 36.53 16.10 17.59
C GLY A 142 36.03 15.13 16.51
N GLY A 143 36.87 14.21 16.00
CA GLY A 143 36.47 13.22 15.01
C GLY A 143 35.48 12.20 15.58
N MET A 144 34.51 11.74 14.78
CA MET A 144 33.53 10.74 15.20
C MET A 144 34.23 9.42 15.58
N LEU A 145 33.87 8.84 16.73
CA LEU A 145 34.38 7.54 17.14
C LEU A 145 33.78 6.44 16.27
N ALA A 146 34.65 5.52 15.84
CA ALA A 146 34.28 4.37 15.03
C ALA A 146 34.06 3.14 15.91
N HIS A 147 33.14 2.29 15.49
CA HIS A 147 32.89 1.01 16.15
C HIS A 147 34.14 0.13 16.15
N ASN A 148 34.46 -0.45 17.30
CA ASN A 148 35.62 -1.32 17.50
C ASN A 148 35.19 -2.78 17.56
N ALA A 149 35.41 -3.53 16.47
CA ALA A 149 35.06 -4.95 16.41
C ALA A 149 35.74 -5.80 17.50
N ALA A 150 36.90 -5.40 18.01
CA ALA A 150 37.60 -6.13 19.06
C ALA A 150 36.87 -6.12 20.42
N TYR A 151 35.89 -5.23 20.60
CA TYR A 151 35.09 -5.14 21.81
C TYR A 151 34.25 -6.41 22.09
N HIS A 152 33.85 -7.13 21.03
CA HIS A 152 32.95 -8.29 21.11
C HIS A 152 33.67 -9.67 21.05
N ASN A 153 35.01 -9.69 21.12
CA ASN A 153 35.81 -10.93 21.18
C ASN A 153 36.15 -11.29 22.62
#